data_AF-A0A2V5WCC2-F1
#
_entry.id   AF-A0A2V5WCC2-F1
#
_cell.length_a   1.000
_cell.length_b   1.000
_cell.length_c   1.000
_cell.angle_alpha   90.00
_cell.angle_beta   90.00
_cell.angle_gamma   90.00
#
_symmetry.space_group_name_H-M   'P 1'
#
loop_
_entity.id
_entity.type
_entity.pdbx_description
1 polymer ?
#
loop_
_entity_poly.entity_id
_entity_poly.type
_entity_poly.pdbx_seq_one_letter_code
_entity_poly.pdbx_strand_id
1 'polypeptide(L)'
;MNGQPPSPPPPAAPVPPIQPAPAYYPPPRSGMGCFAKGCLTVLVVGFLCLALVGVGGWIFYKKTFTNLTSTAPVDVQVETPTSAQIKTAEESRTRLDEATARNQETTVEFTGPELNYLLQQNSDWDFLRGRTRIDIADSTMTVAMSAPLGSLPWPGLKGRWFNGTVRFSMT
;
A
#
# COMPACT_ATOMS: atom_id res chain seq x y z
N MET A 1 -64.78 -104.16 -21.87
CA MET A 1 -65.41 -103.86 -20.57
C MET A 1 -64.29 -103.86 -19.54
N ASN A 2 -63.93 -102.83 -18.78
CA ASN A 2 -64.49 -101.50 -18.53
C ASN A 2 -63.31 -100.56 -18.23
N GLY A 3 -63.19 -99.47 -18.98
CA GLY A 3 -62.24 -98.41 -18.68
C GLY A 3 -62.78 -97.59 -17.50
N GLN A 4 -62.12 -97.67 -16.35
CA GLN A 4 -62.41 -96.84 -15.19
C GLN A 4 -62.00 -95.39 -15.51
N PRO A 5 -62.89 -94.40 -15.39
CA PRO A 5 -62.53 -93.02 -15.67
C PRO A 5 -61.46 -92.51 -14.69
N PRO A 6 -60.50 -91.68 -15.14
CA PRO A 6 -59.46 -91.16 -14.27
C PRO A 6 -60.07 -90.28 -13.17
N SER A 7 -59.59 -90.47 -11.95
CA SER A 7 -60.00 -89.74 -10.75
C SER A 7 -59.74 -88.23 -10.88
N PRO A 8 -60.63 -87.36 -10.37
CA PRO A 8 -60.45 -85.92 -10.45
C PRO A 8 -59.21 -85.46 -9.66
N PRO A 9 -58.50 -84.41 -10.12
CA PRO A 9 -57.36 -83.88 -9.41
C PRO A 9 -57.77 -83.30 -8.05
N PRO A 10 -56.90 -83.36 -7.03
CA PRO A 10 -57.20 -82.84 -5.71
C PRO A 10 -57.46 -81.32 -5.74
N PRO A 11 -58.31 -80.80 -4.84
CA PRO A 11 -58.63 -79.38 -4.79
C PRO A 11 -57.36 -78.55 -4.52
N ALA A 12 -57.20 -77.46 -5.28
CA ALA A 12 -56.09 -76.54 -5.13
C ALA A 12 -56.07 -75.94 -3.72
N ALA A 13 -54.90 -75.94 -3.09
CA ALA A 13 -54.71 -75.37 -1.76
C ALA A 13 -55.04 -73.87 -1.76
N PRO A 14 -55.64 -73.32 -0.68
CA PRO A 14 -55.94 -71.89 -0.60
C PRO A 14 -54.65 -71.07 -0.62
N VAL A 15 -54.59 -70.10 -1.55
CA VAL A 15 -53.46 -69.17 -1.68
C VAL A 15 -53.48 -68.23 -0.46
N PRO A 16 -52.36 -68.05 0.26
CA PRO A 16 -52.32 -67.15 1.42
C PRO A 16 -52.52 -65.69 0.99
N PRO A 17 -53.12 -64.85 1.86
CA PRO A 17 -53.35 -63.44 1.55
C PRO A 17 -52.02 -62.72 1.32
N ILE A 18 -51.95 -61.96 0.21
CA ILE A 18 -50.79 -61.15 -0.15
C ILE A 18 -50.62 -60.06 0.91
N GLN A 19 -49.55 -60.13 1.69
CA GLN A 19 -49.22 -59.08 2.65
C GLN A 19 -48.75 -57.82 1.90
N PRO A 20 -49.26 -56.62 2.22
CA PRO A 20 -48.76 -55.39 1.64
C PRO A 20 -47.28 -55.20 2.00
N ALA A 21 -46.48 -54.80 1.02
CA ALA A 21 -45.04 -54.60 1.22
C ALA A 21 -44.77 -53.54 2.30
N PRO A 22 -43.71 -53.71 3.12
CA PRO A 22 -43.38 -52.76 4.16
C PRO A 22 -43.04 -51.39 3.56
N ALA A 23 -43.68 -50.33 4.08
CA ALA A 23 -43.38 -48.97 3.69
C ALA A 23 -41.95 -48.59 4.10
N TYR A 24 -41.08 -48.35 3.11
CA TYR A 24 -39.72 -47.90 3.35
C TYR A 24 -39.72 -46.40 3.66
N TYR A 25 -39.42 -46.04 4.91
CA TYR A 25 -39.12 -44.67 5.28
C TYR A 25 -37.60 -44.46 5.18
N PRO A 26 -37.11 -43.59 4.27
CA PRO A 26 -35.69 -43.32 4.20
C PRO A 26 -35.24 -42.70 5.53
N PRO A 27 -34.02 -43.05 6.01
CA PRO A 27 -33.51 -42.49 7.26
C PRO A 27 -33.45 -40.95 7.16
N PRO A 28 -33.77 -40.21 8.24
CA PRO A 28 -33.67 -38.76 8.24
C PRO A 28 -32.22 -38.37 7.97
N ARG A 29 -31.99 -37.71 6.83
CA ARG A 29 -30.66 -37.23 6.45
C ARG A 29 -30.29 -36.02 7.30
N SER A 30 -29.52 -36.22 8.37
CA SER A 30 -28.91 -35.12 9.13
C SER A 30 -27.67 -34.61 8.40
N GLY A 31 -27.85 -33.99 7.24
CA GLY A 31 -26.80 -33.22 6.60
C GLY A 31 -26.77 -31.82 7.18
N MET A 32 -25.71 -31.45 7.92
CA MET A 32 -25.41 -30.03 8.17
C MET A 32 -25.25 -29.37 6.80
N GLY A 33 -26.27 -28.60 6.39
CA GLY A 33 -26.39 -28.06 5.05
C GLY A 33 -25.22 -27.16 4.65
N CYS A 34 -25.13 -26.87 3.35
CA CYS A 34 -24.16 -25.98 2.70
C CYS A 34 -23.91 -24.65 3.46
N PHE A 35 -24.92 -24.16 4.19
CA PHE A 35 -24.82 -22.98 5.06
C PHE A 35 -23.92 -23.16 6.30
N ALA A 36 -23.82 -24.35 6.88
CA ALA A 36 -23.05 -24.55 8.13
C ALA A 36 -21.56 -24.79 7.87
N LYS A 37 -21.19 -25.47 6.78
CA LYS A 37 -19.78 -25.70 6.42
C LYS A 37 -19.27 -24.73 5.36
N GLY A 38 -20.06 -24.39 4.35
CA GLY A 38 -19.64 -23.50 3.26
C GLY A 38 -19.62 -22.03 3.69
N CYS A 39 -20.75 -21.51 4.18
CA CYS A 39 -20.86 -20.11 4.60
C CYS A 39 -19.93 -19.80 5.78
N LEU A 40 -19.86 -20.71 6.78
CA LEU A 40 -18.95 -20.53 7.90
C LEU A 40 -17.48 -20.51 7.46
N THR A 41 -17.07 -21.38 6.52
CA THR A 41 -15.69 -21.37 6.01
C THR A 41 -15.38 -20.07 5.26
N VAL A 42 -16.28 -19.59 4.42
CA VAL A 42 -16.10 -18.32 3.69
C VAL A 42 -15.99 -17.14 4.66
N LEU A 43 -16.82 -17.11 5.71
CA LEU A 43 -16.72 -16.08 6.74
C LEU A 43 -15.39 -16.16 7.48
N VAL A 44 -14.99 -17.33 7.95
CA VAL A 44 -13.73 -17.51 8.69
C VAL A 44 -12.53 -17.12 7.82
N VAL A 45 -12.46 -17.59 6.58
CA VAL A 45 -11.38 -17.24 5.65
C VAL A 45 -11.43 -15.76 5.28
N GLY A 46 -12.62 -15.20 5.05
CA GLY A 46 -12.81 -13.78 4.76
C GLY A 46 -12.31 -12.89 5.91
N PHE A 47 -12.69 -13.21 7.16
CA PHE A 47 -12.19 -12.50 8.34
C PHE A 47 -10.69 -12.68 8.53
N LEU A 48 -10.13 -13.87 8.24
CA LEU A 48 -8.68 -14.10 8.27
C LEU A 48 -7.96 -13.23 7.24
N CYS A 49 -8.45 -13.17 5.99
CA CYS A 49 -7.88 -12.31 4.96
C CYS A 49 -7.96 -10.83 5.35
N LEU A 50 -9.11 -10.39 5.86
CA LEU A 50 -9.28 -9.00 6.35
C LEU A 50 -8.37 -8.70 7.54
N ALA A 51 -8.19 -9.65 8.46
CA ALA A 51 -7.28 -9.51 9.59
C ALA A 51 -5.82 -9.44 9.12
N LEU A 52 -5.41 -10.28 8.17
CA LEU A 52 -4.06 -10.27 7.60
C LEU A 52 -3.78 -8.96 6.86
N VAL A 53 -4.71 -8.48 6.03
CA VAL A 53 -4.54 -7.22 5.31
C VAL A 53 -4.60 -6.02 6.26
N GLY A 54 -5.55 -6.00 7.20
CA GLY A 54 -5.72 -4.90 8.16
C GLY A 54 -4.57 -4.82 9.15
N VAL A 55 -4.32 -5.91 9.89
CA VAL A 55 -3.26 -5.96 10.91
C VAL A 55 -1.87 -5.98 10.26
N GLY A 56 -1.68 -6.80 9.23
CA GLY A 56 -0.41 -6.85 8.50
C GLY A 56 -0.10 -5.52 7.81
N GLY A 57 -1.09 -4.91 7.17
CA GLY A 57 -0.98 -3.57 6.59
C GLY A 57 -0.66 -2.51 7.63
N TRP A 58 -1.31 -2.55 8.80
CA TRP A 58 -1.04 -1.62 9.90
C TRP A 58 0.38 -1.77 10.48
N ILE A 59 0.83 -3.00 10.72
CA ILE A 59 2.19 -3.27 11.21
C ILE A 59 3.23 -2.82 10.18
N PHE A 60 3.01 -3.15 8.90
CA PHE A 60 3.88 -2.76 7.81
C PHE A 60 3.95 -1.24 7.68
N TYR A 61 2.79 -0.56 7.68
CA TYR A 61 2.70 0.90 7.70
C TYR A 61 3.52 1.48 8.85
N LYS A 62 3.27 1.05 10.09
CA LYS A 62 3.99 1.57 11.25
C LYS A 62 5.50 1.36 11.14
N LYS A 63 5.94 0.18 10.68
CA LYS A 63 7.37 -0.16 10.54
C LYS A 63 8.04 0.66 9.45
N THR A 64 7.43 0.76 8.28
CA THR A 64 7.93 1.56 7.15
C THR A 64 8.05 3.02 7.53
N PHE A 65 6.99 3.62 8.11
CA PHE A 65 7.04 5.00 8.55
C PHE A 65 8.06 5.23 9.67
N THR A 66 8.19 4.32 10.63
CA THR A 66 9.20 4.44 11.69
C THR A 66 10.62 4.37 11.15
N ASN A 67 10.87 3.60 10.09
CA ASN A 67 12.19 3.50 9.47
C ASN A 67 12.52 4.69 8.56
N LEU A 68 11.51 5.27 7.89
CA LEU A 68 11.69 6.40 6.98
C LEU A 68 11.64 7.78 7.68
N THR A 69 11.28 7.80 8.97
CA THR A 69 11.13 9.05 9.72
C THR A 69 11.87 9.00 11.05
N SER A 70 12.49 10.12 11.40
CA SER A 70 13.22 10.28 12.66
C SER A 70 12.35 10.99 13.71
N THR A 71 12.66 10.79 14.99
CA THR A 71 12.10 11.60 16.08
C THR A 71 12.88 12.90 16.31
N ALA A 72 14.01 13.08 15.61
CA ALA A 72 14.85 14.26 15.70
C ALA A 72 15.13 14.85 14.31
N PRO A 73 15.17 16.19 14.19
CA PRO A 73 15.64 16.84 12.97
C PRO A 73 17.11 16.52 12.74
N VAL A 74 17.49 16.34 11.47
CA VAL A 74 18.90 16.46 11.08
C VAL A 74 19.22 17.95 10.93
N ASP A 75 20.38 18.35 11.45
CA ASP A 75 20.89 19.70 11.30
C ASP A 75 21.30 19.95 9.84
N VAL A 76 20.54 20.81 9.19
CA VAL A 76 20.77 21.24 7.82
C VAL A 76 21.41 22.62 7.92
N GLN A 77 22.73 22.63 8.12
CA GLN A 77 23.51 23.86 8.30
C GLN A 77 23.42 24.72 7.03
N VAL A 78 22.57 25.73 7.03
CA VAL A 78 22.44 26.69 5.93
C VAL A 78 23.51 27.76 6.13
N GLU A 79 24.56 27.72 5.32
CA GLU A 79 25.63 28.71 5.38
C GLU A 79 25.13 30.06 4.86
N THR A 80 25.54 31.14 5.53
CA THR A 80 25.18 32.50 5.10
C THR A 80 26.08 32.91 3.93
N PRO A 81 25.53 33.21 2.75
CA PRO A 81 26.33 33.59 1.58
C PRO A 81 27.01 34.94 1.81
N THR A 82 28.18 35.12 1.19
CA THR A 82 28.89 36.40 1.17
C THR A 82 28.18 37.41 0.26
N SER A 83 28.42 38.72 0.46
CA SER A 83 27.80 39.78 -0.35
C SER A 83 28.16 39.69 -1.85
N ALA A 84 29.33 39.15 -2.18
CA ALA A 84 29.72 38.87 -3.56
C ALA A 84 28.86 37.75 -4.17
N GLN A 85 28.67 36.64 -3.44
CA GLN A 85 27.85 35.52 -3.89
C GLN A 85 26.38 35.90 -4.06
N ILE A 86 25.84 36.77 -3.19
CA ILE A 86 24.47 37.27 -3.32
C ILE A 86 24.29 38.00 -4.66
N LYS A 87 25.21 38.90 -5.00
CA LYS A 87 25.16 39.64 -6.27
C LYS A 87 25.25 38.70 -7.48
N THR A 88 26.18 37.75 -7.45
CA THR A 88 26.33 36.76 -8.52
C THR A 88 25.08 35.89 -8.67
N ALA A 89 24.46 35.45 -7.57
CA ALA A 89 23.21 34.67 -7.60
C ALA A 89 22.06 35.46 -8.24
N GLU A 90 21.92 36.75 -7.90
CA GLU A 90 20.88 37.62 -8.45
C GLU A 90 21.11 37.90 -9.94
N GLU A 91 22.34 38.19 -10.35
CA GLU A 91 22.70 38.38 -11.76
C GLU A 91 22.46 37.12 -12.60
N SER A 92 22.87 35.95 -12.09
CA SER A 92 22.64 34.65 -12.72
C SER A 92 21.14 34.35 -12.85
N ARG A 93 20.35 34.64 -11.81
CA ARG A 93 18.89 34.51 -11.84
C ARG A 93 18.27 35.43 -12.89
N THR A 94 18.63 36.72 -12.91
CA THR A 94 18.09 37.67 -13.89
C THR A 94 18.43 37.25 -15.32
N ARG A 95 19.65 36.77 -15.57
CA ARG A 95 20.04 36.25 -16.89
C ARG A 95 19.20 35.06 -17.32
N LEU A 96 18.94 34.13 -16.40
CA LEU A 96 18.10 32.96 -16.66
C LEU A 96 16.64 33.38 -16.92
N ASP A 97 16.10 34.30 -16.11
CA ASP A 97 14.73 34.81 -16.25
C ASP A 97 14.54 35.52 -17.60
N GLU A 98 15.51 36.36 -18.01
CA GLU A 98 15.49 37.05 -19.29
C GLU A 98 15.57 36.09 -20.48
N ALA A 99 16.48 35.11 -20.42
CA ALA A 99 16.61 34.10 -21.47
C ALA A 99 15.34 33.25 -21.59
N THR A 100 14.76 32.85 -20.45
CA THR A 100 13.50 32.09 -20.40
C THR A 100 12.35 32.91 -20.99
N ALA A 101 12.24 34.19 -20.63
CA ALA A 101 11.21 35.08 -21.17
C ALA A 101 11.33 35.28 -22.69
N ARG A 102 12.56 35.22 -23.23
CA ARG A 102 12.85 35.30 -24.66
C ARG A 102 12.86 33.95 -25.37
N ASN A 103 12.63 32.86 -24.65
CA ASN A 103 12.69 31.48 -25.14
C ASN A 103 14.04 31.17 -25.82
N GLN A 104 15.13 31.67 -25.23
CA GLN A 104 16.50 31.49 -25.70
C GLN A 104 17.24 30.48 -24.83
N GLU A 105 18.05 29.64 -25.46
CA GLU A 105 18.97 28.75 -24.76
C GLU A 105 20.08 29.58 -24.10
N THR A 106 20.27 29.40 -22.80
CA THR A 106 21.36 30.02 -22.06
C THR A 106 21.97 29.01 -21.10
N THR A 107 23.26 29.11 -20.85
CA THR A 107 23.94 28.33 -19.82
C THR A 107 24.26 29.25 -18.65
N VAL A 108 23.77 28.91 -17.47
CA VAL A 108 24.03 29.63 -16.23
C VAL A 108 24.58 28.63 -15.23
N GLU A 109 25.75 28.94 -14.69
CA GLU A 109 26.38 28.15 -13.63
C GLU A 109 25.97 28.71 -12.27
N PHE A 110 25.59 27.81 -11.37
CA PHE A 110 25.24 28.15 -10.00
C PHE A 110 26.13 27.38 -9.03
N THR A 111 26.58 28.04 -7.98
CA THR A 111 27.30 27.40 -6.88
C THR A 111 26.33 26.95 -5.78
N GLY A 112 26.76 26.00 -4.93
CA GLY A 112 25.94 25.54 -3.79
C GLY A 112 25.45 26.68 -2.89
N PRO A 113 26.32 27.61 -2.45
CA PRO A 113 25.92 28.78 -1.66
C PRO A 113 24.90 29.69 -2.36
N GLU A 114 25.03 29.90 -3.68
CA GLU A 114 24.07 30.71 -4.46
C GLU A 114 22.69 30.05 -4.52
N LEU A 115 22.64 28.73 -4.76
CA LEU A 115 21.37 27.99 -4.75
C LEU A 115 20.70 28.03 -3.37
N ASN A 116 21.49 27.88 -2.29
CA ASN A 116 20.99 27.99 -0.92
C ASN A 116 20.41 29.38 -0.60
N TYR A 117 21.00 30.45 -1.17
CA TYR A 117 20.45 31.80 -1.07
C TYR A 117 19.12 31.93 -1.80
N LEU A 118 19.08 31.50 -3.06
CA LEU A 118 17.88 31.58 -3.91
C LEU A 118 16.71 30.78 -3.33
N LEU A 119 16.99 29.62 -2.74
CA LEU A 119 16.03 28.80 -1.99
C LEU A 119 15.36 29.56 -0.84
N GLN A 120 16.09 30.42 -0.14
CA GLN A 120 15.57 31.20 0.99
C GLN A 120 14.76 32.41 0.56
N GLN A 121 15.08 32.98 -0.61
CA GLN A 121 14.44 34.19 -1.11
C GLN A 121 13.06 33.91 -1.74
N ASN A 122 12.84 32.71 -2.29
CA ASN A 122 11.60 32.39 -2.99
C ASN A 122 10.43 32.10 -2.01
N SER A 123 9.36 32.91 -2.09
CA SER A 123 8.14 32.73 -1.28
C SER A 123 7.41 31.44 -1.58
N ASP A 124 7.46 30.96 -2.83
CA ASP A 124 6.75 29.75 -3.26
C ASP A 124 7.36 28.50 -2.58
N TRP A 125 8.60 28.62 -2.11
CA TRP A 125 9.41 27.52 -1.58
C TRP A 125 9.52 27.60 -0.06
N ASP A 126 8.58 28.30 0.60
CA ASP A 126 8.58 28.50 2.06
C ASP A 126 8.75 27.19 2.85
N PHE A 127 8.17 26.11 2.35
CA PHE A 127 8.28 24.79 2.99
C PHE A 127 9.69 24.19 3.00
N LEU A 128 10.61 24.66 2.13
CA LEU A 128 12.01 24.25 2.03
C LEU A 128 12.96 25.20 2.77
N ARG A 129 12.51 26.41 3.11
CA ARG A 129 13.35 27.42 3.76
C ARG A 129 13.85 26.93 5.12
N GLY A 130 15.17 27.03 5.32
CA GLY A 130 15.82 26.55 6.55
C GLY A 130 15.71 25.04 6.79
N ARG A 131 15.25 24.28 5.78
CA ARG A 131 15.02 22.83 5.86
C ARG A 131 15.78 22.05 4.79
N THR A 132 16.33 22.75 3.80
CA THR A 132 17.07 22.15 2.69
C THR A 132 18.41 22.82 2.54
N ARG A 133 19.46 22.02 2.31
CA ARG A 133 20.81 22.47 1.95
C ARG A 133 21.23 21.74 0.69
N ILE A 134 21.78 22.51 -0.23
CA ILE A 134 22.46 22.03 -1.42
C ILE A 134 23.97 22.21 -1.21
N ASP A 135 24.72 21.17 -1.53
CA ASP A 135 26.17 21.17 -1.53
C ASP A 135 26.64 20.60 -2.87
N ILE A 136 27.66 21.22 -3.47
CA ILE A 136 28.19 20.80 -4.77
C ILE A 136 29.70 20.65 -4.60
N ALA A 137 30.19 19.42 -4.68
CA ALA A 137 31.61 19.09 -4.56
C ALA A 137 31.93 17.93 -5.50
N ASP A 138 33.09 17.97 -6.15
CA ASP A 138 33.65 16.85 -6.94
C ASP A 138 32.64 16.23 -7.93
N SER A 139 32.00 17.06 -8.75
CA SER A 139 30.96 16.66 -9.73
C SER A 139 29.75 15.94 -9.12
N THR A 140 29.57 16.07 -7.80
CA THR A 140 28.45 15.51 -7.06
C THR A 140 27.64 16.61 -6.39
N MET A 141 26.37 16.68 -6.73
CA MET A 141 25.39 17.52 -6.05
C MET A 141 24.73 16.72 -4.92
N THR A 142 24.89 17.18 -3.69
CA THR A 142 24.23 16.62 -2.51
C THR A 142 23.10 17.54 -2.06
N VAL A 143 21.89 17.00 -1.93
CA VAL A 143 20.72 17.71 -1.42
C VAL A 143 20.29 17.05 -0.12
N ALA A 144 20.47 17.76 1.00
CA ALA A 144 20.01 17.32 2.32
C ALA A 144 18.73 18.07 2.67
N MET A 145 17.71 17.36 3.15
CA MET A 145 16.43 17.92 3.57
C MET A 145 15.98 17.37 4.94
N SER A 146 15.39 18.23 5.75
CA SER A 146 14.89 17.94 7.09
C SER A 146 13.55 18.65 7.28
N ALA A 147 12.44 17.92 7.13
CA ALA A 147 11.09 18.48 7.15
C ALA A 147 10.25 17.91 8.30
N PRO A 148 9.59 18.76 9.11
CA PRO A 148 8.69 18.28 10.16
C PRO A 148 7.41 17.71 9.54
N LEU A 149 7.02 16.52 9.97
CA LEU A 149 5.81 15.84 9.49
C LEU A 149 4.58 16.12 10.35
N GLY A 150 4.72 16.97 11.38
CA GLY A 150 3.65 17.29 12.32
C GLY A 150 2.48 18.07 11.72
N SER A 151 2.67 18.72 10.57
CA SER A 151 1.60 19.43 9.84
C SER A 151 0.73 18.50 9.00
N LEU A 152 1.15 17.25 8.77
CA LEU A 152 0.37 16.28 8.00
C LEU A 152 -0.74 15.67 8.85
N PRO A 153 -1.97 15.51 8.33
CA PRO A 153 -3.12 14.98 9.06
C PRO A 153 -3.08 13.44 9.22
N TRP A 154 -1.89 12.82 9.26
CA TRP A 154 -1.73 11.38 9.34
C TRP A 154 -1.43 10.92 10.79
N PRO A 155 -2.10 9.86 11.27
CA PRO A 155 -1.90 9.34 12.62
C PRO A 155 -0.47 8.80 12.79
N GLY A 156 0.21 9.25 13.85
CA GLY A 156 1.56 8.78 14.20
C GLY A 156 2.71 9.63 13.66
N LEU A 157 2.45 10.72 12.92
CA LEU A 157 3.49 11.63 12.40
C LEU A 157 3.78 12.85 13.26
N LYS A 158 2.96 13.11 14.28
CA LYS A 158 3.22 14.18 15.24
C LYS A 158 4.56 13.96 15.93
N GLY A 159 5.42 14.98 15.89
CA GLY A 159 6.77 14.93 16.46
C GLY A 159 7.78 14.12 15.64
N ARG A 160 7.45 13.73 14.40
CA ARG A 160 8.37 13.05 13.49
C ARG A 160 8.89 13.99 12.40
N TRP A 161 10.07 13.65 11.91
CA TRP A 161 10.83 14.38 10.89
C TRP A 161 11.14 13.46 9.72
N PHE A 162 10.98 13.98 8.51
CA PHE A 162 11.52 13.35 7.32
C PHE A 162 12.92 13.92 7.07
N ASN A 163 13.93 13.07 7.22
CA ASN A 163 15.31 13.43 6.98
C ASN A 163 15.77 12.64 5.75
N GLY A 164 16.15 13.34 4.70
CA GLY A 164 16.57 12.75 3.43
C GLY A 164 17.87 13.35 2.94
N THR A 165 18.70 12.54 2.31
CA THR A 165 19.88 13.02 1.58
C THR A 165 19.90 12.34 0.23
N VAL A 166 19.91 13.15 -0.83
CA VAL A 166 20.00 12.69 -2.21
C VAL A 166 21.34 13.14 -2.77
N ARG A 167 22.02 12.26 -3.51
CA ARG A 167 23.28 12.56 -4.17
C ARG A 167 23.14 12.29 -5.66
N PHE A 168 23.50 13.27 -6.46
CA PHE A 168 23.52 13.20 -7.91
C PHE A 168 24.97 13.33 -8.37
N SER A 169 25.48 12.30 -9.03
CA SER A 169 26.83 12.32 -9.62
C SER A 169 26.69 12.57 -11.11
N MET A 170 27.45 13.54 -11.61
CA MET A 170 27.54 13.87 -13.03
C MET A 170 28.71 13.07 -13.61
N THR A 171 28.40 11.89 -14.15
CA THR A 171 29.35 10.99 -14.84
C THR A 171 29.21 11.11 -16.34
#